data_AF-A0A348YBA7-F1
#
_entry.id   AF-A0A348YBA7-F1
#
_cell.length_a   1.000
_cell.length_b   1.000
_cell.length_c   1.000
_cell.angle_alpha   90.00
_cell.angle_beta   90.00
_cell.angle_gamma   90.00
#
_symmetry.space_group_name_H-M   'P 1'
#
loop_
_entity.id
_entity.type
_entity.pdbx_description
1 polymer ?
#
loop_
_entity_poly.entity_id
_entity_poly.type
_entity_poly.pdbx_seq_one_letter_code
_entity_poly.pdbx_strand_id
1 'polypeptide(L)'
;YIAEQGYPVILVTSGRLGSINHTLLSLEAIKSRDLEIHSVIYNHIHDNAAQTDEQIAASTIEFLQSYLAQYYPTAHWLALPVQEDDGCGNVDFILPQNFI
;
A
#
# COMPACT_ATOMS: atom_id res chain seq x y z
N TYR A 1 -8.19 -19.28 8.22
CA TYR A 1 -8.46 -19.25 6.76
C TYR A 1 -7.25 -18.89 5.90
N ILE A 2 -6.86 -17.61 5.70
CA ILE A 2 -5.76 -17.27 4.75
C ILE A 2 -4.46 -18.05 5.03
N ALA A 3 -4.05 -18.12 6.30
CA ALA A 3 -2.88 -18.91 6.71
C ALA A 3 -3.04 -20.42 6.45
N GLU A 4 -4.24 -20.97 6.64
CA GLU A 4 -4.53 -22.39 6.37
C GLU A 4 -4.48 -22.70 4.86
N GLN A 5 -4.76 -21.71 4.01
CA GLN A 5 -4.72 -21.86 2.55
C GLN A 5 -3.33 -21.58 1.96
N GLY A 6 -2.40 -21.00 2.74
CA GLY A 6 -1.07 -20.63 2.26
C GLY A 6 -1.07 -19.55 1.18
N TYR A 7 -2.07 -18.67 1.16
CA TYR A 7 -2.14 -17.60 0.17
C TYR A 7 -1.26 -16.42 0.56
N PRO A 8 -0.44 -15.88 -0.36
CA PRO A 8 0.31 -14.67 -0.10
C PRO A 8 -0.62 -13.46 -0.07
N VAL A 9 -0.22 -12.43 0.68
CA VAL A 9 -1.02 -11.22 0.90
C VAL A 9 -0.54 -10.08 0.01
N ILE A 10 -1.49 -9.38 -0.61
CA ILE A 10 -1.28 -8.06 -1.19
C ILE A 10 -1.89 -7.03 -0.24
N LEU A 11 -1.06 -6.17 0.34
CA LEU A 11 -1.50 -5.13 1.27
C LEU A 11 -1.62 -3.79 0.56
N VAL A 12 -2.81 -3.19 0.56
CA VAL A 12 -3.06 -1.86 -0.03
C VAL A 12 -3.24 -0.83 1.09
N THR A 13 -2.51 0.28 1.03
CA THR A 13 -2.50 1.33 2.07
C THR A 13 -2.39 2.73 1.47
N SER A 14 -2.68 3.77 2.27
CA SER A 14 -2.44 5.19 1.91
C SER A 14 -1.83 5.95 3.09
N GLY A 15 -1.28 7.15 2.86
CA GLY A 15 -0.65 8.00 3.88
C GLY A 15 -1.58 8.80 4.77
N ARG A 16 -2.90 8.60 4.68
CA ARG A 16 -3.85 9.29 5.57
C ARG A 16 -3.64 8.86 7.02
N LEU A 17 -3.69 9.80 7.96
CA LEU A 17 -3.44 9.51 9.39
C LEU A 17 -4.31 8.35 9.93
N GLY A 18 -5.57 8.29 9.50
CA GLY A 18 -6.50 7.22 9.87
C GLY A 18 -6.12 5.84 9.31
N SER A 19 -5.40 5.74 8.19
CA SER A 19 -5.00 4.46 7.60
C SER A 19 -3.70 3.90 8.18
N ILE A 20 -2.80 4.73 8.70
CA ILE A 20 -1.47 4.28 9.17
C ILE A 20 -1.58 3.23 10.29
N ASN A 21 -2.42 3.48 11.28
CA ASN A 21 -2.62 2.53 12.38
C ASN A 21 -3.19 1.20 11.87
N HIS A 22 -4.13 1.24 10.92
CA HIS A 22 -4.65 0.02 10.31
C HIS A 22 -3.57 -0.73 9.54
N THR A 23 -2.69 -0.03 8.82
CA THR A 23 -1.57 -0.62 8.10
C THR A 23 -0.60 -1.32 9.05
N LEU A 24 -0.23 -0.69 10.16
CA LEU A 24 0.63 -1.30 11.18
C LEU A 24 -0.01 -2.54 11.80
N LEU A 25 -1.27 -2.46 12.21
CA LEU A 25 -2.02 -3.59 12.76
C LEU A 25 -2.15 -4.73 11.74
N SER A 26 -2.34 -4.42 10.46
CA SER A 26 -2.33 -5.41 9.38
C SER A 26 -0.96 -6.08 9.24
N LEU A 27 0.14 -5.33 9.27
CA LEU A 27 1.50 -5.89 9.20
C LEU A 27 1.80 -6.79 10.41
N GLU A 28 1.40 -6.40 11.62
CA GLU A 28 1.53 -7.25 12.81
C GLU A 28 0.68 -8.52 12.70
N ALA A 29 -0.54 -8.40 12.17
CA ALA A 29 -1.43 -9.53 11.95
C ALA A 29 -0.88 -10.53 10.92
N ILE A 30 -0.24 -10.04 9.86
CA ILE A 30 0.44 -10.83 8.84
C ILE A 30 1.64 -11.55 9.46
N LYS A 31 2.51 -10.79 10.14
CA LYS A 31 3.73 -11.33 10.78
C LYS A 31 3.43 -12.37 11.86
N SER A 32 2.47 -12.10 12.73
CA SER A 32 2.07 -13.02 13.82
C SER A 32 1.47 -14.33 13.33
N ARG A 33 0.99 -14.38 12.09
CA ARG A 33 0.42 -15.57 11.44
C ARG A 33 1.37 -16.22 10.45
N ASP A 34 2.61 -15.76 10.37
CA ASP A 34 3.63 -16.25 9.44
C ASP A 34 3.15 -16.22 7.98
N LEU A 35 2.44 -15.15 7.61
CA LEU A 35 1.95 -14.95 6.25
C LEU A 35 3.02 -14.27 5.39
N GLU A 36 3.14 -14.74 4.14
CA GLU A 36 3.95 -14.11 3.12
C GLU A 36 3.26 -12.84 2.59
N ILE A 37 4.03 -11.77 2.39
CA ILE A 37 3.60 -10.59 1.65
C ILE A 37 4.13 -10.74 0.23
N HIS A 38 3.24 -10.85 -0.75
CA HIS A 38 3.62 -10.77 -2.17
C HIS A 38 3.94 -9.33 -2.54
N SER A 39 3.09 -8.38 -2.16
CA SER A 39 3.31 -6.96 -2.46
C SER A 39 2.62 -6.02 -1.48
N VAL A 40 3.18 -4.82 -1.36
CA VAL A 40 2.52 -3.66 -0.76
C VAL A 40 2.28 -2.63 -1.85
N ILE A 41 1.03 -2.19 -1.95
CA ILE A 41 0.59 -1.14 -2.86
C ILE A 41 0.30 0.11 -2.03
N TYR A 42 1.11 1.15 -2.21
CA TYR A 42 0.79 2.48 -1.70
C TYR A 42 -0.10 3.20 -2.69
N ASN A 43 -1.30 3.54 -2.26
CA ASN A 43 -2.31 4.23 -3.05
C ASN A 43 -2.31 5.73 -2.71
N HIS A 44 -1.95 6.56 -3.69
CA HIS A 44 -1.89 8.01 -3.57
C HIS A 44 -3.27 8.69 -3.57
N ILE A 45 -4.38 7.94 -3.61
CA ILE A 45 -5.77 8.44 -3.66
C ILE A 45 -6.11 9.57 -2.66
N HIS A 46 -5.43 9.63 -1.52
CA HIS A 46 -5.67 10.63 -0.48
C HIS A 46 -4.63 11.75 -0.43
N ASP A 47 -3.57 11.73 -1.24
CA ASP A 47 -2.45 12.67 -1.09
C ASP A 47 -2.89 14.13 -1.24
N ASN A 48 -3.89 14.41 -2.08
CA ASN A 48 -4.45 15.75 -2.28
C ASN A 48 -5.62 16.09 -1.35
N ALA A 49 -6.02 15.19 -0.44
CA ALA A 49 -7.13 15.44 0.47
C ALA A 49 -6.72 16.45 1.55
N ALA A 50 -7.63 17.37 1.91
CA ALA A 50 -7.37 18.42 2.91
C ALA A 50 -6.96 17.90 4.32
N GLN A 51 -7.13 16.60 4.57
CA GLN A 51 -6.81 15.92 5.82
C GLN A 51 -5.55 15.04 5.72
N THR A 52 -4.81 15.13 4.63
CA THR A 52 -3.55 14.42 4.42
C THR A 52 -2.40 15.38 4.64
N ASP A 53 -1.49 14.99 5.53
CA ASP A 53 -0.26 15.71 5.80
C ASP A 53 0.86 15.08 4.97
N GLU A 54 1.52 15.89 4.14
CA GLU A 54 2.57 15.45 3.22
C GLU A 54 3.77 14.81 3.96
N GLN A 55 4.15 15.35 5.13
CA GLN A 55 5.27 14.82 5.91
C GLN A 55 4.90 13.45 6.50
N ILE A 56 3.65 13.28 6.92
CA ILE A 56 3.13 12.00 7.41
C ILE A 56 3.05 10.97 6.27
N ALA A 57 2.60 11.37 5.08
CA ALA A 57 2.56 10.49 3.91
C ALA A 57 3.96 10.03 3.50
N ALA A 58 4.93 10.96 3.40
CA ALA A 58 6.31 10.65 3.05
C ALA A 58 6.98 9.73 4.07
N SER A 59 6.88 10.03 5.37
CA SER A 59 7.43 9.18 6.42
C SER A 59 6.77 7.81 6.49
N THR A 60 5.48 7.69 6.14
CA THR A 60 4.80 6.40 6.03
C THR A 60 5.38 5.55 4.90
N ILE A 61 5.65 6.15 3.73
CA ILE A 61 6.28 5.45 2.60
C ILE A 61 7.66 4.94 3.00
N GLU A 62 8.50 5.80 3.58
CA GLU A 62 9.85 5.43 4.04
C GLU A 62 9.83 4.29 5.05
N PHE A 63 8.91 4.37 6.03
CA PHE A 63 8.71 3.32 7.02
C PHE A 63 8.35 1.98 6.36
N LEU A 64 7.37 1.96 5.45
CA LEU A 64 6.90 0.72 4.82
C LEU A 64 7.97 0.09 3.93
N GLN A 65 8.69 0.89 3.14
CA GLN A 65 9.80 0.40 2.31
C GLN A 65 10.90 -0.21 3.18
N SER A 66 11.28 0.45 4.28
CA SER A 66 12.27 -0.05 5.23
C SER A 66 11.80 -1.36 5.90
N TYR A 67 10.54 -1.42 6.29
CA TYR A 67 9.93 -2.61 6.90
C TYR A 67 9.94 -3.81 5.94
N LEU A 68 9.58 -3.60 4.67
CA LEU A 68 9.65 -4.67 3.66
C LEU A 68 11.09 -5.13 3.42
N ALA A 69 12.03 -4.21 3.26
CA ALA A 69 13.44 -4.57 3.07
C ALA A 69 13.98 -5.41 4.24
N GLN A 70 13.52 -5.15 5.47
CA GLN A 70 13.95 -5.86 6.66
C GLN A 70 13.27 -7.23 6.84
N TYR A 71 11.95 -7.32 6.63
CA TYR A 71 11.16 -8.50 7.02
C TYR A 71 10.61 -9.31 5.84
N TYR A 72 10.46 -8.69 4.67
CA TYR A 72 9.88 -9.29 3.47
C TYR A 72 10.67 -8.89 2.22
N PRO A 73 11.97 -9.24 2.11
CA PRO A 73 12.87 -8.72 1.07
C PRO A 73 12.49 -9.16 -0.36
N THR A 74 11.63 -10.16 -0.51
CA THR A 74 11.10 -10.62 -1.80
C THR A 74 9.79 -9.94 -2.19
N ALA A 75 9.17 -9.16 -1.28
CA ALA A 75 7.91 -8.48 -1.54
C ALA A 75 8.10 -7.30 -2.49
N HIS A 76 7.13 -7.09 -3.38
CA HIS A 76 7.14 -5.97 -4.30
C HIS A 76 6.55 -4.70 -3.66
N TRP A 77 7.24 -3.57 -3.85
CA TRP A 77 6.68 -2.25 -3.57
C TRP A 77 6.09 -1.65 -4.84
N LEU A 78 4.82 -1.27 -4.79
CA LEU A 78 4.10 -0.66 -5.90
C LEU A 78 3.48 0.66 -5.47
N ALA A 79 3.65 1.70 -6.27
CA ALA A 79 2.99 2.99 -6.07
C ALA A 79 1.87 3.14 -7.11
N LEU A 80 0.63 3.27 -6.65
CA LEU A 80 -0.53 3.49 -7.50
C LEU A 80 -0.79 5.00 -7.63
N PRO A 81 -0.63 5.59 -8.83
CA PRO A 81 -0.81 7.02 -9.02
C PRO A 81 -2.27 7.43 -8.79
N VAL A 82 -2.47 8.72 -8.46
CA VAL A 82 -3.82 9.30 -8.41
C VAL A 82 -4.43 9.24 -9.81
N GLN A 83 -5.64 8.70 -9.88
CA GLN A 83 -6.45 8.76 -11.09
C GLN A 83 -7.45 9.89 -10.94
N GLU A 84 -7.32 10.90 -11.79
CA GLU A 84 -8.31 11.97 -11.91
C GLU A 84 -9.46 11.47 -12.79
N ASP A 85 -10.69 11.81 -12.41
CA ASP A 85 -11.85 11.65 -13.28
C ASP A 85 -11.73 12.72 -14.37
N ASP A 86 -11.43 12.31 -15.60
CA ASP A 86 -11.24 13.21 -16.75
C ASP A 86 -12.57 13.84 -17.23
N GLY A 87 -13.69 13.53 -16.54
CA GLY A 87 -15.03 14.04 -16.85
C GLY A 87 -15.59 13.53 -18.18
N CYS A 88 -14.83 12.70 -18.91
CA CYS A 88 -15.19 12.16 -20.21
C CYS A 88 -15.86 10.79 -20.09
N GLY A 89 -15.99 10.26 -18.87
CA GLY A 89 -16.57 8.93 -18.61
C GLY A 89 -15.71 7.80 -19.16
N ASN A 90 -14.50 8.10 -19.63
CA ASN A 90 -13.55 7.13 -20.13
C ASN A 90 -12.57 6.82 -19.01
N VAL A 91 -12.98 5.92 -18.11
CA VAL A 91 -12.11 5.46 -17.02
C VAL A 91 -11.13 4.43 -17.59
N ASP A 92 -10.26 4.86 -18.51
CA ASP A 92 -9.14 4.05 -18.91
C ASP A 92 -8.18 3.99 -17.71
N PHE A 93 -8.32 2.92 -16.92
CA PHE A 93 -7.46 2.59 -15.79
C PHE A 93 -6.06 2.20 -16.31
N ILE A 94 -5.33 3.18 -16.84
CA ILE A 94 -3.97 2.97 -17.32
C ILE A 94 -3.06 2.94 -16.08
N LEU A 95 -2.69 1.72 -15.69
CA LEU A 95 -1.59 1.52 -14.76
C LEU A 95 -0.29 1.94 -15.45
N PRO A 96 0.61 2.65 -14.76
CA PRO A 96 1.85 3.08 -15.39
C PRO A 96 2.69 1.84 -15.77
N GLN A 97 3.49 1.95 -16.83
CA GLN A 97 4.22 0.79 -17.39
C GLN A 97 5.19 0.11 -16.41
N ASN A 98 5.57 0.81 -15.34
CA ASN A 98 6.41 0.33 -14.24
C ASN A 98 5.62 -0.28 -13.08
N PHE A 99 4.33 -0.57 -13.24
CA PHE A 99 3.46 -1.12 -12.19
C PHE A 99 3.61 -2.65 -12.01
N ILE A 100 4.51 -3.31 -12.73
CA ILE A 100 4.96 -4.70 -12.47
C ILE A 100 6.46 -4.81 -12.72
#